data_AF-A0A9D8Q7C9-F1
#
_entry.id   AF-A0A9D8Q7C9-F1
#
_cell.length_a   1.000
_cell.length_b   1.000
_cell.length_c   1.000
_cell.angle_alpha   90.00
_cell.angle_beta   90.00
_cell.angle_gamma   90.00
#
_symmetry.space_group_name_H-M   'P 1'
#
loop_
_entity.id
_entity.type
_entity.pdbx_description
1 polymer ?
#
loop_
_entity_poly.entity_id
_entity_poly.type
_entity_poly.pdbx_seq_one_letter_code
_entity_poly.pdbx_strand_id
1 'polypeptide(L)'
;MDHASTKGAGYRLAAVLFLCAWVALCWPWLSGAVTIPFDAKAHFQAQIQFLAQALHSGQSPFWTHNVFGGSPQIADPQSLIFSPAILLALINPSPSFRAVDAYVLA
;
A
#
# COMPACT_ATOMS: atom_id res chain seq x y z
N MET A 1 18.45 38.41 -15.83
CA MET A 1 17.16 37.82 -15.39
C MET A 1 17.39 36.32 -15.29
N ASP A 2 17.32 35.77 -14.07
CA ASP A 2 17.80 34.42 -13.76
C ASP A 2 16.90 33.30 -14.32
N HIS A 3 17.34 32.71 -15.45
CA HIS A 3 16.69 31.55 -16.06
C HIS A 3 16.57 30.32 -15.13
N ALA A 4 17.38 30.25 -14.07
CA ALA A 4 17.32 29.17 -13.08
C ALA A 4 16.07 29.27 -12.17
N SER A 5 15.66 30.50 -11.83
CA SER A 5 14.50 30.74 -10.94
C SER A 5 13.18 30.38 -11.62
N THR A 6 13.03 30.72 -12.90
CA THR A 6 11.84 30.40 -13.71
C THR A 6 11.63 28.89 -13.88
N LYS A 7 12.72 28.12 -14.04
CA LYS A 7 12.66 26.65 -14.13
C LYS A 7 12.18 26.02 -12.82
N GLY A 8 12.68 26.48 -11.67
CA GLY A 8 12.25 26.02 -10.35
C GLY A 8 10.77 26.29 -10.08
N ALA A 9 10.26 27.45 -10.50
CA ALA A 9 8.83 27.77 -10.44
C ALA A 9 7.98 26.86 -11.35
N GLY A 10 8.49 26.57 -12.56
CA GLY A 10 7.84 25.65 -13.51
C GLY A 10 7.70 24.23 -12.97
N TYR A 11 8.75 23.67 -12.36
CA TYR A 11 8.67 22.32 -11.78
C TYR A 11 7.72 22.24 -10.59
N ARG A 12 7.64 23.28 -9.75
CA ARG A 12 6.67 23.33 -8.65
C ARG A 12 5.24 23.34 -9.18
N LEU A 13 4.95 24.16 -10.19
CA LEU A 13 3.63 24.18 -10.82
C LEU A 13 3.29 22.83 -11.45
N ALA A 14 4.23 22.22 -12.18
CA ALA A 14 4.04 20.90 -12.76
C ALA A 14 3.76 19.83 -11.68
N ALA A 15 4.49 19.84 -10.57
CA ALA A 15 4.29 18.92 -9.46
C ALA A 15 2.90 19.10 -8.81
N VAL A 16 2.46 20.34 -8.59
CA VAL A 16 1.13 20.63 -8.05
C VAL A 16 0.03 20.16 -8.99
N LEU A 17 0.13 20.48 -10.29
CA LEU A 17 -0.85 20.03 -11.29
C LEU A 17 -0.89 18.51 -11.40
N PHE A 18 0.27 17.85 -11.36
CA PHE A 18 0.36 16.39 -11.34
C PHE A 18 -0.33 15.80 -10.11
N LEU A 19 -0.06 16.32 -8.91
CA LEU A 19 -0.71 15.86 -7.68
C LEU A 19 -2.22 16.09 -7.73
N CYS A 20 -2.69 17.26 -8.20
CA CYS A 20 -4.12 17.53 -8.36
C CYS A 20 -4.78 16.56 -9.34
N ALA A 21 -4.15 16.29 -10.48
CA ALA A 21 -4.64 15.34 -11.47
C ALA A 21 -4.68 13.92 -10.90
N TRP A 22 -3.62 13.49 -10.22
CA TRP A 22 -3.56 12.18 -9.55
C TRP A 22 -4.67 12.05 -8.52
N VAL A 23 -4.87 13.03 -7.61
CA VAL A 23 -5.95 13.00 -6.62
C VAL A 23 -7.31 12.91 -7.30
N ALA A 24 -7.56 13.70 -8.34
CA ALA A 24 -8.83 13.71 -9.05
C ALA A 24 -9.14 12.35 -9.71
N LEU A 25 -8.15 11.72 -10.34
CA LEU A 25 -8.31 10.43 -11.00
C LEU A 25 -8.41 9.27 -9.99
N CYS A 26 -7.65 9.32 -8.90
CA CYS A 26 -7.63 8.29 -7.87
C CYS A 26 -8.74 8.44 -6.82
N TRP A 27 -9.50 9.54 -6.84
CA TRP A 27 -10.54 9.87 -5.86
C TRP A 27 -11.56 8.74 -5.61
N PRO A 28 -12.07 8.00 -6.62
CA PRO A 28 -13.04 6.94 -6.37
C PRO A 28 -12.55 5.86 -5.40
N TRP A 29 -11.27 5.49 -5.48
CA TRP A 29 -10.65 4.53 -4.56
C TRP A 29 -10.26 5.19 -3.24
N LEU A 30 -9.67 6.39 -3.29
CA LEU A 30 -9.26 7.12 -2.08
C LEU A 30 -10.44 7.49 -1.19
N SER A 31 -11.60 7.76 -1.77
CA SER A 31 -12.87 7.99 -1.05
C SER A 31 -13.53 6.71 -0.55
N GLY A 32 -13.16 5.55 -1.09
CA GLY A 32 -13.77 4.26 -0.81
C GLY A 32 -15.08 4.01 -1.57
N ALA A 33 -15.39 4.81 -2.60
CA ALA A 33 -16.54 4.57 -3.46
C ALA A 33 -16.38 3.29 -4.30
N VAL A 34 -15.13 2.94 -4.65
CA VAL A 34 -14.76 1.69 -5.31
C VAL A 34 -13.55 1.06 -4.63
N THR A 35 -13.36 -0.25 -4.84
CA THR A 35 -12.19 -1.01 -4.39
C THR A 35 -11.32 -1.40 -5.59
N ILE A 36 -10.06 -1.76 -5.33
CA ILE A 36 -9.18 -2.38 -6.34
C ILE A 36 -9.78 -3.72 -6.85
N PRO A 37 -9.33 -4.23 -8.01
CA PRO A 37 -9.86 -5.47 -8.59
C PRO A 37 -9.94 -6.64 -7.61
N PHE A 38 -10.99 -7.44 -7.76
CA PHE A 38 -11.35 -8.49 -6.81
C PHE A 38 -10.21 -9.46 -6.53
N ASP A 39 -9.49 -9.93 -7.55
CA ASP A 39 -8.40 -10.89 -7.39
C ASP A 39 -7.27 -10.33 -6.53
N ALA A 40 -6.88 -9.07 -6.77
CA ALA A 40 -5.87 -8.39 -5.96
C ALA A 40 -6.36 -8.24 -4.51
N LYS A 41 -7.63 -7.84 -4.34
CA LYS A 41 -8.20 -7.63 -3.00
C LYS A 41 -8.26 -8.92 -2.21
N ALA A 42 -8.84 -9.98 -2.79
CA ALA A 42 -8.99 -11.28 -2.14
C ALA A 42 -7.63 -11.88 -1.75
N HIS A 43 -6.63 -11.72 -2.61
CA HIS A 43 -5.31 -12.28 -2.36
C HIS A 43 -4.50 -11.47 -1.33
N PHE A 44 -4.35 -10.15 -1.51
CA PHE A 44 -3.42 -9.35 -0.71
C PHE A 44 -4.00 -8.81 0.60
N GLN A 45 -5.32 -8.70 0.73
CA GLN A 45 -5.94 -8.21 1.96
C GLN A 45 -5.70 -9.14 3.16
N ALA A 46 -5.77 -10.45 2.95
CA ALA A 46 -5.47 -11.43 4.00
C ALA A 46 -3.98 -11.41 4.36
N GLN A 47 -3.10 -11.30 3.34
CA GLN A 47 -1.65 -11.24 3.52
C GLN A 47 -1.24 -10.04 4.37
N ILE A 48 -1.74 -8.84 4.05
CA ILE A 48 -1.37 -7.62 4.80
C ILE A 48 -1.93 -7.62 6.22
N GLN A 49 -3.12 -8.19 6.44
CA GLN A 49 -3.67 -8.34 7.80
C GLN A 49 -2.86 -9.33 8.62
N PHE A 50 -2.50 -10.47 8.06
CA PHE A 50 -1.63 -11.44 8.73
C PHE A 50 -0.28 -10.80 9.10
N LEU A 51 0.36 -10.10 8.15
CA LEU A 51 1.64 -9.44 8.37
C LEU A 51 1.54 -8.39 9.49
N ALA A 52 0.53 -7.51 9.44
CA ALA A 52 0.30 -6.49 10.47
C ALA A 52 0.08 -7.10 11.85
N GLN A 53 -0.77 -8.13 11.93
CA GLN A 53 -1.05 -8.86 13.17
C GLN A 53 0.21 -9.53 13.71
N ALA A 54 1.01 -10.20 12.88
CA ALA A 54 2.23 -10.87 13.30
C ALA A 54 3.25 -9.86 13.87
N LEU A 55 3.46 -8.74 13.16
CA LEU A 55 4.37 -7.69 13.60
C LEU A 55 3.94 -7.07 14.94
N HIS A 56 2.65 -6.75 15.10
CA HIS A 56 2.16 -6.07 16.31
C HIS A 56 1.92 -7.01 17.49
N SER A 57 1.80 -8.32 17.26
CA SER A 57 1.77 -9.35 18.31
C SER A 57 3.15 -9.91 18.66
N GLY A 58 4.22 -9.44 18.00
CA GLY A 58 5.57 -9.95 18.20
C GLY A 58 5.78 -11.39 17.71
N GLN A 59 4.87 -11.90 16.88
CA GLN A 59 5.00 -13.21 16.24
C GLN A 59 5.87 -13.10 14.99
N SER A 60 6.51 -14.21 14.60
CA SER A 60 7.27 -14.26 13.34
C SER A 60 6.32 -14.23 12.14
N PRO A 61 6.48 -13.30 11.18
CA PRO A 61 5.68 -13.27 9.96
C PRO A 61 6.16 -14.28 8.91
N PHE A 62 7.27 -14.98 9.13
CA PHE A 62 7.91 -15.86 8.13
C PHE A 62 7.17 -17.18 7.87
N TRP A 63 6.22 -17.53 8.75
CA TRP A 63 5.41 -18.74 8.66
C TRP A 63 3.97 -18.42 9.04
N THR A 64 3.00 -18.83 8.20
CA THR A 64 1.57 -18.72 8.51
C THR A 64 0.97 -20.09 8.77
N HIS A 65 0.21 -20.23 9.84
CA HIS A 65 -0.56 -21.45 10.13
C HIS A 65 -1.92 -21.48 9.42
N ASN A 66 -2.33 -20.35 8.83
CA ASN A 66 -3.69 -20.15 8.31
C ASN A 66 -3.91 -20.74 6.90
N VAL A 67 -2.86 -21.29 6.27
CA VAL A 67 -2.91 -21.82 4.91
C VAL A 67 -2.62 -23.31 4.95
N PHE A 68 -3.65 -24.15 4.76
CA PHE A 68 -3.54 -25.62 4.67
C PHE A 68 -2.66 -26.30 5.73
N GLY A 69 -2.64 -25.76 6.97
CA GLY A 69 -1.86 -26.28 8.09
C GLY A 69 -0.47 -25.64 8.26
N GLY A 70 -0.06 -24.76 7.36
CA GLY A 70 1.25 -24.14 7.39
C GLY A 70 1.76 -23.74 6.02
N SER A 71 2.28 -22.51 5.87
CA SER A 71 2.98 -22.08 4.65
C SER A 71 4.16 -21.15 4.98
N PRO A 72 5.33 -21.33 4.31
CA PRO A 72 6.49 -20.49 4.50
C PRO A 72 6.36 -19.15 3.75
N GLN A 73 5.78 -18.15 4.42
CA GLN A 73 5.60 -16.79 3.90
C GLN A 73 6.92 -16.13 3.48
N ILE A 74 8.03 -16.43 4.17
CA ILE A 74 9.35 -15.87 3.82
C ILE A 74 9.81 -16.24 2.41
N ALA A 75 9.34 -17.38 1.88
CA ALA A 75 9.66 -17.83 0.53
C ALA A 75 8.57 -17.45 -0.48
N ASP A 76 7.46 -16.88 -0.03
CA ASP A 76 6.35 -16.45 -0.89
C ASP A 76 6.53 -14.97 -1.28
N PRO A 77 6.77 -14.65 -2.56
CA PRO A 77 6.86 -13.26 -3.02
C PRO A 77 5.57 -12.47 -2.81
N GLN A 78 4.41 -13.14 -2.68
CA GLN A 78 3.11 -12.51 -2.47
C GLN A 78 2.80 -12.28 -0.98
N SER A 79 3.69 -12.66 -0.05
CA SER A 79 3.57 -12.43 1.39
C SER A 79 3.71 -10.97 1.81
N LEU A 80 4.18 -10.10 0.91
CA LEU A 80 4.42 -8.67 1.12
C LEU A 80 5.52 -8.31 2.13
N ILE A 81 6.18 -9.29 2.75
CA ILE A 81 7.23 -9.11 3.76
C ILE A 81 8.38 -8.24 3.23
N PHE A 82 8.76 -8.46 1.97
CA PHE A 82 9.87 -7.75 1.32
C PHE A 82 9.40 -6.66 0.35
N SER A 83 8.19 -6.14 0.57
CA SER A 83 7.61 -5.07 -0.24
C SER A 83 7.42 -3.78 0.58
N PRO A 84 7.25 -2.60 -0.04
CA PRO A 84 6.92 -1.37 0.67
C PRO A 84 5.66 -1.47 1.55
N ALA A 85 4.78 -2.45 1.30
CA ALA A 85 3.57 -2.67 2.10
C ALA A 85 3.88 -3.02 3.56
N ILE A 86 5.10 -3.48 3.86
CA ILE A 86 5.55 -3.67 5.24
C ILE A 86 5.43 -2.38 6.05
N LEU A 87 5.58 -1.20 5.44
CA LEU A 87 5.42 0.08 6.13
C LEU A 87 3.97 0.26 6.62
N LEU A 88 2.98 -0.08 5.79
CA LEU A 88 1.57 -0.04 6.18
C LEU A 88 1.29 -1.01 7.34
N ALA A 89 1.85 -2.22 7.27
CA ALA A 89 1.71 -3.23 8.33
C ALA A 89 2.41 -2.83 9.64
N LEU A 90 3.54 -2.11 9.56
CA LEU A 90 4.27 -1.61 10.72
C LEU A 90 3.53 -0.49 11.45
N ILE A 91 2.82 0.39 10.73
CA ILE A 91 2.14 1.54 11.34
C ILE A 91 0.68 1.25 11.72
N ASN A 92 0.05 0.24 11.11
CA ASN A 92 -1.36 -0.07 11.33
C ASN A 92 -1.59 -1.55 11.69
N PRO A 93 -2.06 -1.88 12.91
CA PRO A 93 -2.33 -3.26 13.35
C PRO A 93 -3.45 -3.97 12.58
N SER A 94 -4.35 -3.20 11.98
CA SER A 94 -5.51 -3.71 11.27
C SER A 94 -5.80 -2.86 10.03
N PRO A 95 -5.02 -3.05 8.95
CA PRO A 95 -5.22 -2.33 7.70
C PRO A 95 -6.63 -2.58 7.15
N SER A 96 -7.41 -1.50 7.06
CA SER A 96 -8.75 -1.54 6.46
C SER A 96 -8.67 -1.70 4.94
N PHE A 97 -9.79 -2.04 4.31
CA PHE A 97 -9.83 -2.19 2.86
C PHE A 97 -9.40 -0.89 2.18
N ARG A 98 -9.91 0.24 2.65
CA ARG A 98 -9.55 1.55 2.12
C ARG A 98 -8.08 1.89 2.32
N ALA A 99 -7.46 1.48 3.43
CA ALA A 99 -6.04 1.73 3.68
C ALA A 99 -5.17 0.97 2.66
N VAL A 100 -5.54 -0.26 2.33
CA VAL A 100 -4.85 -1.05 1.31
C VAL A 100 -5.08 -0.47 -0.09
N ASP A 101 -6.28 -0.01 -0.40
CA ASP A 101 -6.58 0.61 -1.69
C ASP A 101 -5.81 1.92 -1.87
N ALA A 102 -5.71 2.73 -0.82
CA ALA A 102 -4.90 3.94 -0.82
C ALA A 102 -3.40 3.63 -0.97
N TYR A 103 -2.89 2.57 -0.31
CA TYR A 103 -1.50 2.14 -0.44
C TYR A 103 -1.14 1.73 -1.87
N VAL A 104 -2.03 1.07 -2.60
CA VAL A 104 -1.76 0.67 -4.01
C VAL A 104 -1.60 1.87 -4.94
N LEU A 105 -2.19 3.02 -4.59
CA LEU A 105 -2.22 4.21 -5.44
C LEU A 105 -1.12 5.23 -5.12
N ALA A 106 -0.52 5.13 -3.93
CA ALA A 106 0.48 6.06 -3.38
C ALA A 106 1.91 5.61 -3.69
#